data_AF-A0A1S9T0S9-F1
#
_entry.id   AF-A0A1S9T0S9-F1
#
_cell.length_a   1.000
_cell.length_b   1.000
_cell.length_c   1.000
_cell.angle_alpha   90.00
_cell.angle_beta   90.00
_cell.angle_gamma   90.00
#
_symmetry.space_group_name_H-M   'P 1'
#
loop_
_entity.id
_entity.type
_entity.pdbx_description
1 polymer ?
#
loop_
_entity_poly.entity_id
_entity_poly.type
_entity_poly.pdbx_seq_one_letter_code
_entity_poly.pdbx_strand_id
1 'polypeptide(L)'
;KIQDLRRSRVTEVELAELTAQDLKVLSIKSKMSSGYQLTPQIIKKDVTDQEYARISEKLVEFPGVDTTVDWERNYVNGNLFRSVIGNITSSEEGLPKENLDSYLVRGYNRNDRVGKSYIEQRYEDVLHGTKEEVKNITDKSGNIINTEIISKGKSGSSLI
;
A
#
# COMPACT_ATOMS: atom_id res chain seq x y z
N LYS A 1 -17.56 -6.23 -20.85
CA LYS A 1 -18.03 -7.07 -21.98
C LYS A 1 -16.94 -8.04 -22.49
N ILE A 2 -15.79 -7.59 -22.99
CA ILE A 2 -14.73 -8.51 -23.49
C ILE A 2 -14.08 -9.32 -22.36
N GLN A 3 -13.81 -8.70 -21.21
CA GLN A 3 -13.25 -9.41 -20.05
C GLN A 3 -14.21 -10.46 -19.48
N ASP A 4 -15.50 -10.16 -19.47
CA ASP A 4 -16.54 -11.09 -19.00
C ASP A 4 -16.65 -12.32 -19.91
N LEU A 5 -16.59 -12.10 -21.24
CA LEU A 5 -16.53 -13.17 -22.23
C LEU A 5 -15.25 -14.01 -22.17
N ARG A 6 -14.15 -13.44 -21.67
CA ARG A 6 -12.91 -14.19 -21.41
C ARG A 6 -13.03 -15.05 -20.15
N ARG A 7 -13.58 -14.49 -19.08
CA ARG A 7 -13.82 -15.22 -17.82
C ARG A 7 -14.82 -16.35 -17.99
N SER A 8 -15.86 -16.16 -18.80
CA SER A 8 -16.88 -17.19 -19.06
C SER A 8 -16.37 -18.38 -19.88
N ARG A 9 -15.15 -18.31 -20.45
CA ARG A 9 -14.52 -19.42 -21.16
C ARG A 9 -13.69 -20.32 -20.26
N VAL A 10 -13.38 -19.86 -19.04
CA VAL A 10 -12.64 -20.65 -18.06
C VAL A 10 -13.62 -21.60 -17.37
N THR A 11 -13.34 -22.90 -17.47
CA THR A 11 -14.17 -23.95 -16.89
C THR A 11 -13.76 -24.28 -15.46
N GLU A 12 -14.67 -24.87 -14.68
CA GLU A 12 -14.35 -25.33 -13.32
C GLU A 12 -13.28 -26.43 -13.31
N VAL A 13 -13.19 -27.23 -14.38
CA VAL A 13 -12.18 -28.27 -14.56
C VAL A 13 -10.80 -27.65 -14.68
N GLU A 14 -10.63 -26.62 -15.52
CA GLU A 14 -9.36 -25.90 -15.67
C GLU A 14 -8.96 -25.16 -14.38
N LEU A 15 -9.92 -24.67 -13.59
CA LEU A 15 -9.64 -24.08 -12.29
C LEU A 15 -9.17 -25.12 -11.26
N ALA A 16 -9.69 -26.35 -11.35
CA ALA A 16 -9.31 -27.45 -10.46
C ALA A 16 -7.91 -28.01 -10.75
N GLU A 17 -7.32 -27.71 -11.92
CA GLU A 17 -5.94 -28.05 -12.25
C GLU A 17 -4.92 -27.18 -11.49
N LEU A 18 -5.34 -26.03 -10.95
CA LEU A 18 -4.46 -25.15 -10.20
C LEU A 18 -4.03 -25.80 -8.88
N THR A 19 -2.72 -25.93 -8.72
CA THR A 19 -2.14 -26.43 -7.48
C THR A 19 -2.16 -25.35 -6.39
N ALA A 20 -1.95 -25.77 -5.14
CA ALA A 20 -1.77 -24.83 -4.03
C ALA A 20 -0.59 -23.87 -4.27
N GLN A 21 0.43 -24.29 -5.03
CA GLN A 21 1.55 -23.42 -5.39
C GLN A 21 1.13 -22.38 -6.43
N ASP A 22 0.33 -22.77 -7.41
CA ASP A 22 -0.19 -21.85 -8.43
C ASP A 22 -1.08 -20.78 -7.80
N LEU A 23 -1.91 -21.16 -6.83
CA LEU A 23 -2.74 -20.21 -6.08
C LEU A 23 -1.89 -19.20 -5.29
N LYS A 24 -0.76 -19.62 -4.72
CA LYS A 24 0.18 -18.70 -4.06
C LYS A 24 0.81 -17.73 -5.06
N VAL A 25 1.32 -18.23 -6.19
CA VAL A 25 1.90 -17.38 -7.24
C VAL A 25 0.85 -16.41 -7.79
N LEU A 26 -0.37 -16.89 -8.03
CA LEU A 26 -1.49 -16.08 -8.49
C LEU A 26 -1.83 -14.97 -7.49
N SER A 27 -1.81 -15.26 -6.18
CA SER A 27 -2.09 -14.26 -5.14
C SER A 27 -1.08 -13.09 -5.19
N ILE A 28 0.20 -13.39 -5.40
CA ILE A 28 1.26 -12.38 -5.52
C ILE A 28 1.11 -11.62 -6.84
N LYS A 29 0.96 -12.34 -7.96
CA LYS A 29 0.82 -11.77 -9.30
C LYS A 29 -0.38 -10.83 -9.40
N SER A 30 -1.50 -11.21 -8.78
CA SER A 30 -2.72 -10.41 -8.72
C SER A 30 -2.45 -9.07 -8.05
N LYS A 31 -1.80 -9.08 -6.87
CA LYS A 31 -1.41 -7.85 -6.15
C LYS A 31 -0.43 -6.97 -6.92
N MET A 32 0.55 -7.57 -7.58
CA MET A 32 1.49 -6.84 -8.44
C MET A 32 0.80 -6.19 -9.64
N SER A 33 -0.27 -6.81 -10.15
CA SER A 33 -1.00 -6.32 -11.33
C SER A 33 -2.16 -5.39 -11.00
N SER A 34 -2.61 -5.33 -9.74
CA SER A 34 -3.77 -4.55 -9.30
C SER A 34 -3.45 -3.09 -8.94
N GLY A 35 -2.19 -2.68 -9.09
CA GLY A 35 -1.71 -1.33 -8.76
C GLY A 35 -1.79 -0.33 -9.91
N TYR A 36 -1.74 0.95 -9.55
CA TYR A 36 -1.50 2.03 -10.50
C TYR A 36 -0.01 2.12 -10.83
N GLN A 37 0.30 2.59 -12.04
CA GLN A 37 1.69 2.77 -12.46
C GLN A 37 2.44 3.67 -11.46
N LEU A 38 3.66 3.26 -11.09
CA LEU A 38 4.53 3.96 -10.13
C LEU A 38 3.95 4.10 -8.70
N THR A 39 2.85 3.42 -8.36
CA THR A 39 2.33 3.39 -6.99
C THR A 39 2.65 2.05 -6.31
N PRO A 40 3.50 2.02 -5.27
CA PRO A 40 3.84 0.79 -4.57
C PRO A 40 2.60 0.04 -4.06
N GLN A 41 2.59 -1.28 -4.22
CA GLN A 41 1.52 -2.16 -3.73
C GLN A 41 2.05 -3.09 -2.65
N ILE A 42 1.29 -3.24 -1.57
CA ILE A 42 1.71 -4.10 -0.46
C ILE A 42 1.37 -5.56 -0.77
N ILE A 43 2.43 -6.36 -1.00
CA ILE A 43 2.29 -7.79 -1.32
C ILE A 43 2.02 -8.62 -0.06
N LYS A 44 2.79 -8.40 1.02
CA LYS A 44 2.68 -9.11 2.30
C LYS A 44 2.89 -8.12 3.45
N LYS A 45 2.11 -8.28 4.52
CA LYS A 45 2.26 -7.59 5.81
C LYS A 45 2.59 -8.60 6.91
N ASP A 46 2.93 -8.11 8.09
CA ASP A 46 3.17 -8.90 9.30
C ASP A 46 4.28 -9.96 9.09
N VAL A 47 5.39 -9.52 8.50
CA VAL A 47 6.57 -10.35 8.28
C VAL A 47 7.43 -10.40 9.54
N THR A 48 8.04 -11.55 9.78
CA THR A 48 9.03 -11.68 10.85
C THR A 48 10.33 -10.95 10.49
N ASP A 49 11.11 -10.54 11.48
CA ASP A 49 12.41 -9.89 11.27
C ASP A 49 13.35 -10.73 10.40
N GLN A 50 13.30 -12.06 10.55
CA GLN A 50 14.08 -13.00 9.74
C GLN A 50 13.62 -13.02 8.27
N GLU A 51 12.32 -12.99 8.01
CA GLU A 51 11.79 -12.90 6.65
C GLU A 51 12.12 -11.54 6.03
N TYR A 52 11.97 -10.45 6.78
CA TYR A 52 12.35 -9.11 6.36
C TYR A 52 13.82 -9.08 5.92
N ALA A 53 14.75 -9.43 6.82
CA ALA A 53 16.18 -9.41 6.54
C ALA A 53 16.56 -10.27 5.32
N ARG A 54 16.01 -11.49 5.22
CA ARG A 54 16.30 -12.41 4.11
C ARG A 54 15.87 -11.86 2.76
N ILE A 55 14.74 -11.14 2.68
CA ILE A 55 14.28 -10.51 1.44
C ILE A 55 15.06 -9.22 1.18
N SER A 56 15.32 -8.41 2.20
CA SER A 56 16.09 -7.16 2.08
C SER A 56 17.49 -7.40 1.51
N GLU A 57 18.17 -8.46 1.93
CA GLU A 57 19.49 -8.86 1.37
C GLU A 57 19.44 -9.26 -0.10
N LYS A 58 18.28 -9.69 -0.58
CA LYS A 58 18.06 -10.25 -1.92
C LYS A 58 17.24 -9.37 -2.83
N LEU A 59 17.00 -8.10 -2.47
CA LEU A 59 16.19 -7.17 -3.30
C LEU A 59 16.70 -7.04 -4.74
N VAL A 60 18.01 -7.20 -4.95
CA VAL A 60 18.62 -7.19 -6.29
C VAL A 60 18.08 -8.33 -7.18
N GLU A 61 17.66 -9.46 -6.61
CA GLU A 61 17.05 -10.58 -7.33
C GLU A 61 15.58 -10.30 -7.72
N PHE A 62 14.95 -9.27 -7.15
CA PHE A 62 13.52 -8.97 -7.29
C PHE A 62 13.27 -7.55 -7.84
N PRO A 63 13.45 -7.32 -9.15
CA PRO A 63 13.26 -5.99 -9.72
C PRO A 63 11.83 -5.48 -9.51
N GLY A 64 11.72 -4.28 -8.94
CA GLY A 64 10.44 -3.63 -8.62
C GLY A 64 9.81 -4.06 -7.29
N VAL A 65 10.51 -4.88 -6.50
CA VAL A 65 10.12 -5.22 -5.12
C VAL A 65 11.01 -4.45 -4.16
N ASP A 66 10.42 -4.00 -3.04
CA ASP A 66 11.12 -3.34 -1.96
C ASP A 66 10.55 -3.81 -0.61
N THR A 67 11.32 -3.64 0.46
CA THR A 67 10.94 -3.96 1.84
C THR A 67 11.00 -2.70 2.69
N THR A 68 9.87 -2.30 3.26
CA THR A 68 9.80 -1.14 4.15
C THR A 68 9.07 -1.51 5.44
N VAL A 69 9.30 -0.71 6.48
CA VAL A 69 8.57 -0.81 7.74
C VAL A 69 7.32 0.06 7.60
N ASP A 70 6.15 -0.57 7.70
CA ASP A 70 4.87 0.13 7.74
C ASP A 70 4.42 0.30 9.19
N TRP A 71 3.65 1.34 9.47
CA TRP A 71 3.09 1.58 10.80
C TRP A 71 1.65 1.06 10.85
N GLU A 72 1.09 0.87 12.04
CA GLU A 72 -0.34 0.65 12.22
C GLU A 72 -0.85 1.47 13.42
N ARG A 73 -2.09 1.96 13.31
CA ARG A 73 -2.68 2.76 14.38
C ARG A 73 -3.09 1.85 15.53
N ASN A 74 -2.38 1.94 16.65
CA ASN A 74 -2.73 1.23 17.87
C ASN A 74 -3.64 2.07 18.78
N TYR A 75 -4.81 1.53 19.15
CA TYR A 75 -5.74 2.15 20.08
C TYR A 75 -5.59 1.52 21.47
N VAL A 76 -4.77 2.12 22.33
CA VAL A 76 -4.39 1.57 23.66
C VAL A 76 -5.60 1.25 24.55
N ASN A 77 -6.64 2.08 24.51
CA ASN A 77 -7.87 1.91 25.29
C ASN A 77 -8.99 1.19 24.52
N GLY A 78 -8.64 0.51 23.42
CA GLY A 78 -9.57 -0.20 22.56
C GLY A 78 -10.75 0.69 22.13
N ASN A 79 -11.96 0.29 22.51
CA ASN A 79 -13.19 0.94 22.09
C ASN A 79 -13.65 2.12 22.97
N LEU A 80 -13.05 2.34 24.15
CA LEU A 80 -13.57 3.31 25.13
C LEU A 80 -13.73 4.73 24.55
N PHE A 81 -12.75 5.17 23.76
CA PHE A 81 -12.76 6.50 23.14
C PHE A 81 -12.91 6.45 21.62
N ARG A 82 -13.16 5.27 21.04
CA ARG A 82 -13.16 5.09 19.58
C ARG A 82 -14.29 5.85 18.90
N SER A 83 -15.40 6.08 19.60
CA SER A 83 -16.51 6.91 19.12
C SER A 83 -16.17 8.39 18.99
N VAL A 84 -15.12 8.86 19.69
CA VAL A 84 -14.68 10.26 19.67
C VAL A 84 -13.40 10.42 18.86
N ILE A 85 -12.43 9.51 19.02
CA ILE A 85 -11.18 9.53 18.27
C ILE A 85 -11.46 9.26 16.79
N GLY A 86 -12.26 8.23 16.51
CA GLY A 86 -12.55 7.77 15.17
C GLY A 86 -11.55 6.75 14.64
N ASN A 87 -11.57 6.57 13.32
CA ASN A 87 -10.80 5.55 12.61
C ASN A 87 -9.97 6.17 11.50
N ILE A 88 -8.91 5.48 11.09
CA ILE A 88 -8.18 5.74 9.85
C ILE A 88 -8.54 4.68 8.80
N THR A 89 -8.24 4.95 7.53
CA THR A 89 -8.26 3.94 6.48
C THR A 89 -7.07 3.00 6.56
N SER A 90 -7.20 1.78 6.03
CA SER A 90 -6.06 0.86 5.85
C SER A 90 -5.30 1.16 4.57
N SER A 91 -4.07 0.63 4.39
CA SER A 91 -3.37 0.78 3.10
C SER A 91 -4.12 0.13 1.93
N GLU A 92 -4.89 -0.93 2.21
CA GLU A 92 -5.70 -1.63 1.23
C GLU A 92 -6.94 -0.83 0.82
N GLU A 93 -7.55 -0.11 1.77
CA GLU A 93 -8.63 0.84 1.47
C GLU A 93 -8.09 2.10 0.79
N GLY A 94 -6.96 2.61 1.27
CA GLY A 94 -6.34 3.84 0.80
C GLY A 94 -7.22 5.07 1.04
N LEU A 95 -7.30 5.94 0.04
CA LEU A 95 -8.13 7.15 0.11
C LEU A 95 -9.63 6.81 -0.04
N PRO A 96 -10.52 7.34 0.82
CA PRO A 96 -11.96 7.18 0.68
C PRO A 96 -12.47 7.66 -0.68
N LYS A 97 -13.34 6.87 -1.30
CA LYS A 97 -13.87 7.18 -2.64
C LYS A 97 -14.63 8.49 -2.69
N GLU A 98 -15.39 8.82 -1.63
CA GLU A 98 -16.15 10.07 -1.57
C GLU A 98 -15.29 11.34 -1.65
N ASN A 99 -14.04 11.29 -1.14
CA ASN A 99 -13.17 12.46 -0.97
C ASN A 99 -11.87 12.33 -1.78
N LEU A 100 -11.81 11.38 -2.72
CA LEU A 100 -10.60 11.03 -3.45
C LEU A 100 -9.94 12.25 -4.10
N ASP A 101 -10.71 13.04 -4.86
CA ASP A 101 -10.17 14.19 -5.60
C ASP A 101 -9.61 15.27 -4.66
N SER A 102 -10.24 15.46 -3.49
CA SER A 102 -9.76 16.42 -2.48
C SER A 102 -8.38 16.04 -1.95
N TYR A 103 -8.16 14.76 -1.66
CA TYR A 103 -6.87 14.26 -1.21
C TYR A 103 -5.81 14.27 -2.32
N LEU A 104 -6.17 13.91 -3.56
CA LEU A 104 -5.24 13.92 -4.69
C LEU A 104 -4.71 15.34 -4.99
N VAL A 105 -5.57 16.36 -4.94
CA VAL A 105 -5.15 17.77 -5.13
C VAL A 105 -4.21 18.24 -4.03
N ARG A 106 -4.33 17.66 -2.83
CA ARG A 106 -3.44 17.93 -1.69
C ARG A 106 -2.14 17.12 -1.73
N GLY A 107 -1.92 16.32 -2.76
CA GLY A 107 -0.68 15.56 -2.95
C GLY A 107 -0.65 14.18 -2.28
N TYR A 108 -1.79 13.68 -1.79
CA TYR A 108 -1.87 12.33 -1.24
C TYR A 108 -1.81 11.28 -2.36
N ASN A 109 -1.18 10.14 -2.08
CA ASN A 109 -1.25 8.97 -2.95
C ASN A 109 -2.52 8.17 -2.67
N ARG A 110 -2.98 7.41 -3.67
CA ARG A 110 -4.23 6.62 -3.57
C ARG A 110 -4.21 5.58 -2.45
N ASN A 111 -3.04 5.08 -2.08
CA ASN A 111 -2.84 4.10 -1.01
C ASN A 111 -2.50 4.76 0.34
N ASP A 112 -2.62 6.08 0.44
CA ASP A 112 -2.39 6.78 1.71
C ASP A 112 -3.50 6.47 2.70
N ARG A 113 -3.08 6.33 3.96
CA ARG A 113 -3.99 6.17 5.08
C ARG A 113 -4.34 7.54 5.63
N VAL A 114 -5.62 7.78 5.80
CA VAL A 114 -6.15 9.06 6.26
C VAL A 114 -7.20 8.85 7.33
N GLY A 115 -7.36 9.85 8.19
CA GLY A 115 -8.46 9.95 9.13
C GLY A 115 -9.80 9.87 8.43
N LYS A 116 -10.55 8.82 8.73
CA LYS A 116 -11.86 8.52 8.13
C LYS A 116 -13.01 9.12 8.92
N SER A 117 -12.86 9.27 10.23
CA SER A 117 -13.93 9.81 11.07
C SER A 117 -13.43 10.59 12.29
N TYR A 118 -14.33 11.43 12.81
CA TYR A 118 -14.19 12.18 14.07
C TYR A 118 -12.86 12.95 14.18
N ILE A 119 -12.10 12.79 15.28
CA ILE A 119 -10.85 13.52 15.52
C ILE A 119 -9.81 13.20 14.44
N GLU A 120 -9.65 11.92 14.07
CA GLU A 120 -8.68 11.52 13.03
C GLU A 120 -8.97 12.29 11.73
N GLN A 121 -10.23 12.38 11.30
CA GLN A 121 -10.60 13.13 10.09
C GLN A 121 -10.45 14.64 10.28
N ARG A 122 -10.88 15.17 11.43
CA ARG A 122 -10.91 16.62 11.68
C ARG A 122 -9.51 17.23 11.78
N TYR A 123 -8.56 16.46 12.30
CA TYR A 123 -7.17 16.89 12.51
C TYR A 123 -6.18 16.18 11.60
N GLU A 124 -6.63 15.61 10.46
CA GLU A 124 -5.76 14.96 9.48
C GLU A 124 -4.57 15.87 9.10
N ASP A 125 -4.81 17.16 8.88
CA ASP A 125 -3.77 18.13 8.49
C ASP A 125 -2.64 18.28 9.53
N VAL A 126 -2.92 17.95 10.79
CA VAL A 126 -1.97 18.02 11.90
C VAL A 126 -1.36 16.65 12.21
N LEU A 127 -2.19 15.61 12.17
CA LEU A 127 -1.83 14.23 12.52
C LEU A 127 -1.09 13.51 11.38
N HIS A 128 -1.30 13.91 10.13
CA HIS A 128 -0.68 13.29 8.98
C HIS A 128 0.83 13.60 8.94
N GLY A 129 1.64 12.54 8.82
CA GLY A 129 3.08 12.67 8.62
C GLY A 129 3.42 12.98 7.17
N THR A 130 4.52 13.68 6.94
CA THR A 130 5.06 13.85 5.59
C THR A 130 5.87 12.63 5.20
N LYS A 131 5.62 12.10 3.99
CA LYS A 131 6.33 10.93 3.48
C LYS A 131 7.73 11.31 2.99
N GLU A 132 8.62 10.34 3.00
CA GLU A 132 9.89 10.46 2.29
C GLU A 132 9.61 10.42 0.77
N GLU A 133 10.12 11.42 0.06
CA GLU A 133 10.02 11.48 -1.39
C GLU A 133 11.34 11.03 -2.00
N VAL A 134 11.27 10.02 -2.87
CA VAL A 134 12.43 9.49 -3.59
C VAL A 134 12.20 9.58 -5.10
N LYS A 135 13.25 9.95 -5.83
CA LYS A 135 13.26 10.03 -7.28
C LYS A 135 14.06 8.88 -7.86
N ASN A 136 13.38 7.99 -8.55
CA ASN A 136 14.01 6.91 -9.30
C ASN A 136 14.34 7.41 -10.72
N ILE A 137 15.62 7.41 -11.08
CA ILE A 137 16.11 7.70 -12.42
C ILE A 137 16.18 6.39 -13.18
N THR A 138 15.41 6.27 -14.26
CA THR A 138 15.35 5.05 -15.08
C THR A 138 16.03 5.21 -16.44
N ASP A 139 16.52 4.11 -17.02
CA ASP A 139 16.95 4.06 -18.40
C ASP A 139 15.76 4.05 -19.38
N LYS A 140 16.04 4.04 -20.70
CA LYS A 140 15.02 3.94 -21.75
C LYS A 140 14.25 2.61 -21.75
N SER A 141 14.76 1.61 -21.05
CA SER A 141 14.18 0.27 -20.89
C SER A 141 13.35 0.14 -19.61
N GLY A 142 13.33 1.17 -18.75
CA GLY A 142 12.59 1.21 -17.49
C GLY A 142 13.35 0.66 -16.27
N ASN A 143 14.63 0.33 -16.40
CA ASN A 143 15.44 -0.14 -15.27
C ASN A 143 15.87 1.05 -14.42
N ILE A 144 15.83 0.91 -13.09
CA ILE A 144 16.25 1.96 -12.14
C ILE A 144 17.78 2.00 -12.09
N ILE A 145 18.36 3.15 -12.46
CA ILE A 145 19.81 3.41 -12.46
C ILE A 145 20.25 4.07 -11.14
N ASN A 146 19.42 4.95 -10.60
CA ASN A 146 19.74 5.73 -9.40
C ASN A 146 18.47 6.10 -8.63
N THR A 147 18.58 6.24 -7.31
CA THR A 147 17.51 6.70 -6.43
C THR A 147 18.02 7.87 -5.59
N GLU A 148 17.38 9.03 -5.74
CA GLU A 148 17.73 10.25 -4.99
C GLU A 148 16.63 10.59 -3.98
N ILE A 149 17.00 10.86 -2.72
CA ILE A 149 16.06 11.32 -1.71
C ILE A 149 15.80 12.82 -1.92
N ILE A 150 14.60 13.18 -2.34
CA ILE A 150 14.17 14.57 -2.54
C ILE A 150 13.83 15.22 -1.19
N SER A 151 13.09 14.51 -0.34
CA SER A 151 12.62 15.03 0.95
C SER A 151 12.59 13.92 1.98
N LYS A 152 13.10 14.19 3.18
CA LYS A 152 13.02 13.26 4.31
C LYS A 152 11.61 13.30 4.92
N GLY A 153 11.03 12.13 5.16
CA GLY A 153 9.76 12.02 5.85
C GLY A 153 9.84 12.53 7.30
N LYS A 154 8.72 13.02 7.81
CA LYS A 154 8.57 13.45 9.21
C LYS A 154 7.25 12.96 9.77
N SER A 155 7.26 12.50 11.02
CA SER A 155 6.06 12.16 11.76
C SER A 155 5.11 13.36 11.87
N GLY A 156 3.81 13.09 11.88
CA GLY A 156 2.79 14.09 12.16
C GLY A 156 2.90 14.63 13.59
N SER A 157 2.22 15.74 13.84
CA SER A 157 2.21 16.37 15.16
C SER A 157 1.32 15.61 16.13
N SER A 158 1.63 15.71 17.43
CA SER A 158 0.77 15.19 18.48
C SER A 158 -0.37 16.17 18.80
N LEU A 159 -1.56 15.65 19.03
CA LEU A 159 -2.70 16.40 19.55
C LEU A 159 -2.80 16.14 21.05
N ILE A 160 -2.81 17.21 21.87
CA ILE A 160 -2.88 17.16 23.35
C ILE A 160 -4.21 17.74 23.79
#